data_AF-A0AA36LKB2-F1
#
_entry.id   AF-A0AA36LKB2-F1
#
_cell.length_a   1.000
_cell.length_b   1.000
_cell.length_c   1.000
_cell.angle_alpha   90.00
_cell.angle_beta   90.00
_cell.angle_gamma   90.00
#
_symmetry.space_group_name_H-M   'P 1'
#
loop_
_entity.id
_entity.type
_entity.pdbx_description
1 polymer ?
#
loop_
_entity_poly.entity_id
_entity_poly.type
_entity_poly.pdbx_seq_one_letter_code
_entity_poly.pdbx_strand_id
1 'polypeptide(L)' 'MVAEIIDPITDTVKAVRAQAGGIIYASRRTPFVTLGAEVMKIAGKTPYDGGGGIAL' A
#
# COMPACT_ATOMS: atom_id res chain seq x y z
N MET A 1 -0.24 -8.43 -7.48
CA MET A 1 -1.24 -8.10 -6.45
C MET A 1 -0.48 -7.81 -5.16
N VAL A 2 -0.89 -6.81 -4.37
CA VAL A 2 -0.09 -6.35 -3.21
C VAL A 2 -0.85 -6.36 -1.88
N ALA A 3 -2.17 -6.21 -1.91
CA ALA A 3 -3.02 -6.34 -0.74
C ALA A 3 -4.47 -6.67 -1.14
N GLU A 4 -5.27 -7.05 -0.16
CA GLU A 4 -6.72 -7.10 -0.23
C GLU A 4 -7.28 -6.21 0.87
N ILE A 5 -8.27 -5.39 0.52
CA ILE A 5 -9.03 -4.60 1.49
C ILE A 5 -10.40 -5.25 1.58
N ILE A 6 -10.76 -5.69 2.78
CA ILE A 6 -12.06 -6.25 3.09
C ILE A 6 -12.94 -5.12 3.60
N ASP A 7 -14.07 -4.89 2.96
CA ASP A 7 -15.15 -4.06 3.49
C ASP A 7 -16.13 -4.98 4.24
N PRO A 8 -16.13 -4.97 5.58
CA PRO A 8 -17.00 -5.84 6.37
C PRO A 8 -18.46 -5.37 6.40
N ILE A 9 -18.76 -4.13 5.96
CA ILE A 9 -20.14 -3.61 5.94
C ILE A 9 -20.87 -4.17 4.73
N THR A 10 -20.21 -4.18 3.57
CA THR A 10 -20.80 -4.65 2.32
C THR A 10 -20.40 -6.08 1.95
N ASP A 11 -19.58 -6.74 2.77
CA ASP A 11 -19.00 -8.06 2.53
C ASP A 11 -18.29 -8.15 1.17
N THR A 12 -17.42 -7.17 0.90
CA THR A 12 -16.67 -7.13 -0.37
C THR A 12 -15.17 -7.19 -0.15
N VAL A 13 -14.46 -7.78 -1.11
CA VAL A 13 -13.00 -7.81 -1.14
C VAL A 13 -12.53 -6.99 -2.34
N LYS A 14 -11.72 -5.97 -2.07
CA LYS A 14 -11.11 -5.13 -3.09
C LYS A 14 -9.62 -5.43 -3.18
N ALA A 15 -9.22 -6.00 -4.31
CA ALA A 15 -7.82 -6.30 -4.54
C ALA A 15 -7.03 -5.02 -4.91
N VAL A 16 -5.95 -4.76 -4.18
CA VAL A 16 -5.00 -3.68 -4.47
C VAL A 16 -3.89 -4.23 -5.37
N ARG A 17 -3.67 -3.56 -6.50
CA ARG A 17 -2.66 -3.96 -7.49
C ARG A 17 -1.60 -2.87 -7.60
N ALA A 18 -0.34 -3.30 -7.65
CA ALA A 18 0.76 -2.44 -8.03
C ALA A 18 0.51 -1.91 -9.44
N GLN A 19 0.77 -0.62 -9.65
CA GLN A 19 0.71 0.00 -10.98
C GLN A 19 2.02 -0.17 -11.76
N ALA A 20 3.10 -0.58 -11.10
CA ALA A 20 4.40 -0.84 -11.68
C ALA A 20 5.05 -2.10 -11.07
N GLY A 21 5.95 -2.74 -11.81
CA GLY A 21 6.80 -3.82 -11.30
C GLY A 21 7.89 -3.27 -10.38
N GLY A 22 8.30 -4.06 -9.40
CA GLY A 22 9.32 -3.66 -8.43
C GLY A 22 9.33 -4.53 -7.17
N ILE A 23 9.98 -4.04 -6.12
CA ILE A 23 10.09 -4.71 -4.82
C ILE A 23 9.31 -3.91 -3.78
N ILE A 24 8.52 -4.59 -2.94
CA ILE A 24 7.88 -3.98 -1.78
C ILE A 24 8.97 -3.67 -0.76
N TYR A 25 9.20 -2.38 -0.47
CA TYR A 25 10.21 -1.96 0.51
C TYR A 25 9.61 -1.43 1.81
N ALA A 26 8.33 -1.07 1.80
CA ALA A 26 7.59 -0.72 2.99
C ALA A 26 6.15 -1.23 2.87
N SER A 27 5.59 -1.68 3.98
CA SER A 27 4.20 -2.10 4.09
C SER A 27 3.62 -1.60 5.41
N ARG A 28 2.32 -1.37 5.42
CA ARG A 28 1.60 -1.01 6.65
C ARG A 28 1.51 -2.23 7.56
N ARG A 29 1.82 -2.03 8.85
CA ARG A 29 1.75 -3.10 9.87
C ARG A 29 0.38 -3.24 10.53
N THR A 30 -0.38 -2.15 10.62
CA THR A 30 -1.73 -2.16 11.18
C THR A 30 -2.72 -2.74 10.17
N PRO A 31 -3.65 -3.62 10.58
CA PRO A 31 -4.56 -4.31 9.65
C PRO A 31 -5.70 -3.43 9.12
N PHE A 32 -5.95 -2.27 9.74
CA PHE A 32 -7.03 -1.36 9.34
C PHE A 32 -6.49 -0.15 8.58
N VAL A 33 -7.23 0.23 7.54
CA VAL A 33 -6.94 1.36 6.65
C VAL A 33 -8.21 2.13 6.33
N THR A 34 -8.04 3.42 6.06
CA THR A 34 -9.11 4.28 5.55
C THR A 34 -8.90 4.57 4.07
N LEU A 35 -9.91 5.14 3.42
CA LEU A 35 -9.77 5.62 2.05
C LEU A 35 -8.62 6.63 1.94
N GLY A 36 -7.76 6.45 0.94
CA GLY A 36 -6.57 7.30 0.72
C GLY A 36 -5.35 6.93 1.55
N ALA A 37 -5.47 5.98 2.48
CA ALA A 37 -4.32 5.50 3.23
C ALA A 37 -3.34 4.71 2.35
N GLU A 38 -2.05 4.94 2.58
CA GLU A 38 -1.00 4.12 1.97
C GLU A 38 -0.95 2.73 2.61
N VAL A 39 -0.87 1.69 1.77
CA VAL A 39 -0.81 0.28 2.18
C VAL A 39 0.58 -0.30 1.98
N MET A 40 1.25 0.05 0.88
CA MET A 40 2.59 -0.40 0.52
C MET A 40 3.33 0.62 -0.32
N LYS A 41 4.67 0.62 -0.23
CA LYS A 41 5.56 1.32 -1.15
C LYS A 41 6.36 0.31 -1.97
N ILE A 42 6.43 0.57 -3.27
CA ILE A 42 7.11 -0.30 -4.25
C ILE A 42 8.23 0.49 -4.89
N ALA A 43 9.45 -0.04 -4.82
CA ALA A 43 10.61 0.52 -5.49
C ALA A 43 10.75 -0.13 -6.87
N GLY A 44 10.67 0.69 -7.91
CA GLY A 44 11.00 0.30 -9.29
C GLY A 44 12.49 0.48 -9.59
N LYS A 45 12.85 0.45 -10.87
CA LYS A 45 14.22 0.71 -11.33
C LYS A 45 14.74 2.11 -10.93
N THR A 46 13.84 3.09 -10.90
CA THR A 46 14.13 4.44 -10.42
C THR A 46 13.75 4.52 -8.94
N PRO A 47 14.68 4.88 -8.04
CA PRO A 47 14.39 5.01 -6.61
C PRO A 47 13.28 6.03 -6.34
N TYR A 48 12.42 5.74 -5.36
CA TYR A 48 11.40 6.68 -4.89
C TYR A 48 12.02 7.64 -3.86
N ASP A 49 12.04 8.93 -4.18
CA ASP A 49 12.73 9.97 -3.39
C ASP A 49 11.97 10.39 -2.09
N GLY A 50 10.69 10.07 -1.98
CA GLY A 50 9.82 10.52 -0.88
C GLY A 50 9.70 9.56 0.32
N GLY A 51 10.62 8.62 0.50
CA GLY A 51 10.46 7.49 1.42
C GLY A 51 10.70 7.77 2.91
N GLY A 52 11.43 8.84 3.26
CA GLY A 52 12.02 9.02 4.59
C GLY A 52 11.50 10.21 5.41
N GLY A 53 10.39 10.84 5.02
CA GLY A 53 9.79 11.90 5.82
C GLY A 53 9.22 11.33 7.12
N ILE A 54 9.94 11.51 8.23
CA ILE A 54 9.33 11.48 9.57
C ILE A 54 8.18 12.49 9.56
N ALA A 55 6.94 11.99 9.55
CA ALA A 55 5.80 12.84 9.82
C ALA A 55 5.90 13.25 11.29
N LEU A 56 6.08 14.55 11.52
CA LEU A 56 6.08 15.18 12.83
C LEU A 56 4.63 15.39 13.30
#